data_AF-A0A2D4MU86-F1
#
_entry.id   AF-A0A2D4MU86-F1
#
_cell.length_a   1.000
_cell.length_b   1.000
_cell.length_c   1.000
_cell.angle_alpha   90.00
_cell.angle_beta   90.00
_cell.angle_gamma   90.00
#
_symmetry.space_group_name_H-M   'P 1'
#
loop_
_entity.id
_entity.type
_entity.pdbx_description
1 polymer ?
#
loop_
_entity_poly.entity_id
_entity_poly.type
_entity_poly.pdbx_seq_one_letter_code
_entity_poly.pdbx_strand_id
1 'polypeptide(L)'
;VMMVVVESLINKFEEDQMRYKEMQRKVKTEPLNSYYADNCSDSDSSFNQSYTFMNREQLQLLVERLDPAQPKEVRQETIQTLCSAPPSDILNCESWSTLRKHLATALSDPDSSFSDKVLKFYAKTFSSSPLNMTRELYTSLAKYLEAYFLAEDNYIPSVSMGIDISNPDIIRLLKKMRLLNEYQREVSSFWIRHPEKYMEEIMESTL
;
A
#
# COMPACT_ATOMS: atom_id res chain seq x y z
N VAL A 1 -10.33 6.73 7.43
CA VAL A 1 -10.71 5.34 7.79
C VAL A 1 -9.82 4.33 7.06
N MET A 2 -9.51 4.53 5.78
CA MET A 2 -8.69 3.63 4.96
C MET A 2 -7.28 3.34 5.48
N MET A 3 -6.56 4.35 6.00
CA MET A 3 -5.23 4.15 6.59
C MET A 3 -5.26 3.16 7.75
N VAL A 4 -6.23 3.29 8.65
CA VAL A 4 -6.46 2.37 9.78
C VAL A 4 -6.82 0.96 9.28
N VAL A 5 -7.57 0.85 8.18
CA VAL A 5 -7.91 -0.46 7.59
C VAL A 5 -6.67 -1.13 7.00
N VAL A 6 -5.82 -0.40 6.28
CA VAL A 6 -4.58 -0.94 5.70
C VAL A 6 -3.56 -1.28 6.78
N GLU A 7 -3.40 -0.45 7.80
CA GLU A 7 -2.54 -0.75 8.94
C GLU A 7 -3.08 -1.93 9.75
N SER A 8 -4.38 -1.96 10.06
CA SER A 8 -5.00 -3.10 10.73
C SER A 8 -4.85 -4.38 9.91
N LEU A 9 -4.92 -4.31 8.58
CA LEU A 9 -4.66 -5.46 7.72
C LEU A 9 -3.21 -5.91 7.75
N ILE A 10 -2.26 -4.98 7.61
CA ILE A 10 -0.84 -5.28 7.64
C ILE A 10 -0.50 -5.90 9.00
N ASN A 11 -0.95 -5.27 10.09
CA ASN A 11 -0.70 -5.72 11.45
C ASN A 11 -1.41 -7.05 11.75
N LYS A 12 -2.71 -7.17 11.46
CA LYS A 12 -3.46 -8.44 11.64
C LYS A 12 -2.83 -9.56 10.82
N PHE A 13 -2.33 -9.23 9.64
CA PHE A 13 -1.67 -10.20 8.78
C PHE A 13 -0.28 -10.62 9.32
N GLU A 14 0.49 -9.67 9.86
CA GLU A 14 1.74 -9.95 10.58
C GLU A 14 1.48 -10.80 11.85
N GLU A 15 0.43 -10.48 12.60
CA GLU A 15 -0.05 -11.26 13.75
C GLU A 15 -0.46 -12.68 13.35
N ASP A 16 -1.22 -12.84 12.25
CA ASP A 16 -1.64 -14.15 11.74
C ASP A 16 -0.45 -14.98 11.26
N GLN A 17 0.55 -14.35 10.63
CA GLN A 17 1.82 -15.01 10.30
C GLN A 17 2.60 -15.45 11.54
N MET A 18 2.67 -14.61 12.57
CA MET A 18 3.34 -14.93 13.83
C MET A 18 2.64 -16.10 14.52
N ARG A 19 1.30 -16.10 14.59
CA ARG A 19 0.50 -17.22 15.09
C ARG A 19 0.72 -18.49 14.29
N TYR A 20 0.76 -18.42 12.96
CA TYR A 20 1.03 -19.58 12.11
C TYR A 20 2.43 -20.14 12.33
N LYS A 21 3.46 -19.28 12.42
CA LYS A 21 4.85 -19.69 12.75
C LYS A 21 4.95 -20.30 14.15
N GLU A 22 4.22 -19.76 15.12
CA GLU A 22 4.16 -20.30 16.48
C GLU A 22 3.47 -21.67 16.52
N MET A 23 2.36 -21.83 15.79
CA MET A 23 1.65 -23.10 15.65
C MET A 23 2.53 -24.17 14.97
N GLN A 24 3.34 -23.79 13.98
CA GLN A 24 4.32 -24.69 13.35
C GLN A 24 5.49 -25.05 14.28
N ARG A 25 5.92 -24.13 15.17
CA ARG A 25 6.92 -24.45 16.21
C ARG A 25 6.37 -25.43 17.25
N LYS A 26 5.09 -25.31 17.61
CA LYS A 26 4.41 -26.21 18.57
C LYS A 26 4.25 -27.64 18.03
N VAL A 27 4.31 -27.86 16.72
CA VAL A 27 4.29 -29.20 16.11
C VAL A 27 5.66 -29.92 16.20
N LYS A 28 6.76 -29.21 16.53
CA LYS A 28 8.11 -29.80 16.58
C LYS A 28 8.73 -29.91 17.98
N THR A 29 8.12 -29.36 19.03
CA THR A 29 8.68 -29.50 20.38
C THR A 29 7.65 -29.31 21.49
N GLU A 30 7.54 -30.29 22.38
CA GLU A 30 7.05 -30.16 23.76
C GLU A 30 8.12 -30.69 24.72
N PRO A 31 8.14 -30.29 26.00
CA PRO A 31 7.86 -28.97 26.55
C PRO A 31 9.03 -28.49 27.43
N LEU A 32 9.23 -27.17 27.61
CA LEU A 32 9.83 -26.61 28.84
C LEU A 32 9.67 -25.10 28.96
N ASN A 33 9.19 -24.72 30.15
CA ASN A 33 9.28 -23.45 30.88
C ASN A 33 8.75 -22.16 30.25
N SER A 34 7.58 -21.75 30.76
CA SER A 34 7.03 -20.40 30.65
C SER A 34 7.83 -19.41 31.50
N TYR A 35 8.34 -18.37 30.84
CA TYR A 35 8.46 -17.05 31.45
C TYR A 35 7.78 -16.07 30.49
N TYR A 36 6.59 -15.60 30.88
CA TYR A 36 5.93 -14.48 30.22
C TYR A 36 6.60 -13.19 30.70
N ALA A 37 7.36 -12.54 29.84
CA ALA A 37 7.75 -11.15 30.02
C ALA A 37 6.73 -10.28 29.26
N ASP A 38 5.87 -9.62 30.03
CA ASP A 38 4.93 -8.64 29.53
C ASP A 38 5.68 -7.31 29.35
N ASN A 39 6.11 -7.04 28.12
CA ASN A 39 6.66 -5.76 27.71
C ASN A 39 5.75 -5.19 26.62
N CYS A 40 4.59 -4.67 27.04
CA CYS A 40 3.77 -3.81 26.21
C CYS A 40 4.23 -2.37 26.42
N SER A 41 5.06 -1.85 25.52
CA SER A 41 5.37 -0.42 25.45
C SER A 41 5.45 0.03 24.00
N ASP A 42 4.29 0.30 23.40
CA ASP A 42 4.18 1.13 22.20
C ASP A 42 3.27 2.32 22.52
N SER A 43 3.89 3.37 23.05
CA SER A 43 3.34 4.72 23.04
C SER A 43 4.11 5.55 22.02
N ASP A 44 3.91 5.27 20.74
CA ASP A 44 4.36 6.16 19.67
C ASP A 44 3.37 7.32 19.53
N SER A 45 3.67 8.38 20.28
CA SER A 45 3.03 9.68 20.18
C SER A 45 3.01 10.20 18.73
N SER A 46 1.83 10.23 18.11
CA SER A 46 1.60 10.66 16.72
C SER A 46 1.66 12.19 16.51
N PHE A 47 2.19 12.95 17.46
CA PHE A 47 2.04 14.42 17.49
C PHE A 47 3.31 15.22 17.18
N ASN A 48 4.45 14.56 16.97
CA ASN A 48 5.72 15.20 16.64
C ASN A 48 6.11 15.06 15.16
N GLN A 49 5.15 15.17 14.23
CA GLN A 49 5.50 15.42 12.83
C GLN A 49 5.92 16.89 12.69
N SER A 50 7.22 17.14 12.81
CA SER A 50 7.82 18.38 12.30
C SER A 50 7.42 18.53 10.84
N TYR A 51 6.57 19.51 10.54
CA TYR A 51 6.14 19.84 9.18
C TYR A 51 7.36 20.32 8.38
N THR A 52 8.05 19.37 7.77
CA THR A 52 9.09 19.66 6.79
C THR A 52 8.41 19.76 5.44
N PHE A 53 8.33 20.98 4.93
CA PHE A 53 7.86 21.23 3.58
C PHE A 53 8.92 20.74 2.61
N MET A 54 8.50 19.97 1.61
CA MET A 54 9.37 19.47 0.57
C MET A 54 9.41 20.48 -0.58
N ASN A 55 10.61 20.90 -0.96
CA ASN A 55 10.79 21.72 -2.15
C ASN A 55 10.79 20.87 -3.43
N ARG A 56 10.74 21.52 -4.60
CA ARG A 56 10.63 20.83 -5.90
C ARG A 56 11.85 19.95 -6.17
N GLU A 57 13.04 20.43 -5.83
CA GLU A 57 14.31 19.74 -6.05
C GLU A 57 14.41 18.47 -5.20
N GLN A 58 13.97 18.53 -3.95
CA GLN A 58 13.89 17.37 -3.05
C GLN A 58 12.93 16.32 -3.60
N LEU A 59 11.77 16.75 -4.10
CA LEU A 59 10.80 15.83 -4.66
C LEU A 59 11.31 15.16 -5.93
N GLN A 60 11.99 15.91 -6.80
CA GLN A 60 12.62 15.37 -8.00
C GLN A 60 13.70 14.34 -7.65
N LEU A 61 14.53 14.63 -6.66
CA LEU A 61 15.51 13.67 -6.14
C LEU A 61 14.85 12.39 -5.60
N LEU A 62 13.70 12.49 -4.92
CA LEU A 62 12.96 11.31 -4.48
C LEU A 62 12.43 10.49 -5.66
N VAL A 63 11.97 11.14 -6.74
CA VAL A 63 11.54 10.41 -7.94
C VAL A 63 12.69 9.62 -8.55
N GLU A 64 13.87 10.23 -8.68
CA GLU A 64 15.09 9.59 -9.20
C GLU A 64 15.57 8.44 -8.30
N ARG A 65 15.44 8.59 -6.98
CA ARG A 65 15.81 7.55 -6.00
C ARG A 65 14.81 6.40 -5.92
N LEU A 66 13.57 6.59 -6.39
CA LEU A 66 12.58 5.54 -6.48
C LEU A 66 12.68 4.73 -7.79
N ASP A 67 13.56 5.14 -8.71
CA ASP A 67 13.79 4.42 -9.97
C ASP A 67 14.16 2.95 -9.69
N PRO A 68 13.57 1.97 -10.40
CA PRO A 68 13.89 0.55 -10.24
C PRO A 68 15.38 0.19 -10.35
N ALA A 69 16.19 0.99 -11.06
CA ALA A 69 17.63 0.81 -11.17
C ALA A 69 18.39 1.15 -9.87
N GLN A 70 17.75 1.84 -8.92
CA GLN A 70 18.35 2.21 -7.65
C GLN A 70 18.43 1.04 -6.67
N PRO A 71 19.41 1.04 -5.76
CA PRO A 71 19.51 0.04 -4.70
C PRO A 71 18.24 -0.05 -3.87
N LYS A 72 17.92 -1.26 -3.41
CA LYS A 72 16.71 -1.55 -2.63
C LYS A 72 16.60 -0.64 -1.39
N GLU A 73 17.70 -0.42 -0.69
CA GLU A 73 17.77 0.37 0.53
C GLU A 73 17.40 1.84 0.24
N VAL A 74 17.92 2.38 -0.86
CA VAL A 74 17.62 3.74 -1.34
C VAL A 74 16.14 3.88 -1.67
N ARG A 75 15.55 2.90 -2.37
CA ARG A 75 14.11 2.90 -2.70
C ARG A 75 13.26 2.82 -1.43
N GLN A 76 13.65 2.00 -0.46
CA GLN A 76 12.93 1.82 0.82
C GLN A 76 12.97 3.06 1.72
N GLU A 77 14.08 3.78 1.76
CA GLU A 77 14.17 5.07 2.47
C GLU A 77 13.31 6.11 1.77
N THR A 78 13.41 6.18 0.44
CA THR A 78 12.68 7.14 -0.40
C THR A 78 11.16 7.00 -0.23
N ILE A 79 10.62 5.78 -0.26
CA ILE A 79 9.18 5.57 -0.04
C ILE A 79 8.77 5.94 1.39
N GLN A 80 9.64 5.74 2.38
CA GLN A 80 9.37 6.15 3.75
C GLN A 80 9.27 7.68 3.86
N THR A 81 10.18 8.41 3.21
CA THR A 81 10.14 9.87 3.13
C THR A 81 8.89 10.36 2.42
N LEU A 82 8.50 9.73 1.30
CA LEU A 82 7.25 10.05 0.59
C LEU A 82 6.01 9.80 1.44
N CYS A 83 5.96 8.70 2.21
CA CYS A 83 4.88 8.43 3.16
C CYS A 83 4.77 9.47 4.26
N SER A 84 5.88 10.10 4.66
CA SER A 84 5.89 11.16 5.67
C SER A 84 5.56 12.54 5.10
N ALA A 85 5.70 12.75 3.79
CA ALA A 85 5.47 14.05 3.17
C ALA A 85 3.98 14.49 3.20
N PRO A 86 3.70 15.80 3.27
CA PRO A 86 2.36 16.35 3.09
C PRO A 86 1.84 16.10 1.66
N PRO A 87 0.55 15.73 1.47
CA PRO A 87 -0.02 15.55 0.14
C PRO A 87 0.10 16.76 -0.79
N SER A 88 0.02 17.98 -0.21
CA SER A 88 0.18 19.25 -0.93
C SER A 88 1.50 19.36 -1.69
N ASP A 89 2.56 18.81 -1.13
CA ASP A 89 3.91 18.95 -1.68
C ASP A 89 4.09 18.01 -2.88
N ILE A 90 3.46 16.83 -2.81
CA ILE A 90 3.49 15.82 -3.86
C ILE A 90 2.63 16.23 -5.06
N LEU A 91 1.50 16.89 -4.83
CA LEU A 91 0.57 17.36 -5.87
C LEU A 91 1.21 18.34 -6.86
N ASN A 92 2.20 19.11 -6.42
CA ASN A 92 2.87 20.11 -7.24
C ASN A 92 4.07 19.55 -8.03
N CYS A 93 4.23 18.23 -8.06
CA CYS A 93 5.32 17.57 -8.76
C CYS A 93 5.13 17.61 -10.28
N GLU A 94 6.00 18.32 -10.99
CA GLU A 94 6.08 18.24 -12.46
C GLU A 94 6.42 16.80 -12.92
N SER A 95 7.06 16.01 -12.05
CA SER A 95 7.41 14.61 -12.27
C SER A 95 6.37 13.62 -11.71
N TRP A 96 5.14 14.06 -11.39
CA TRP A 96 4.10 13.19 -10.82
C TRP A 96 3.82 11.96 -11.71
N SER A 97 3.82 12.14 -13.02
CA SER A 97 3.63 11.03 -13.98
C SER A 97 4.72 9.97 -13.87
N THR A 98 5.99 10.38 -13.68
CA THR A 98 7.14 9.48 -13.47
C THR A 98 7.06 8.81 -12.11
N LEU A 99 6.75 9.58 -11.06
CA LEU A 99 6.56 9.05 -9.70
C LEU A 99 5.50 7.93 -9.69
N ARG A 100 4.36 8.17 -10.35
CA ARG A 100 3.27 7.19 -10.47
C ARG A 100 3.72 5.91 -11.18
N LYS A 101 4.56 6.02 -12.22
CA LYS A 101 5.16 4.85 -12.88
C LYS A 101 6.07 4.07 -11.93
N HIS A 102 6.96 4.75 -11.20
CA HIS A 102 7.85 4.10 -10.23
C HIS A 102 7.05 3.42 -9.11
N LEU A 103 6.01 4.07 -8.59
CA LEU A 103 5.09 3.50 -7.61
C LEU A 103 4.35 2.27 -8.16
N ALA A 104 3.89 2.30 -9.42
CA ALA A 104 3.23 1.17 -10.05
C ALA A 104 4.19 -0.02 -10.20
N THR A 105 5.43 0.20 -10.64
CA THR A 105 6.46 -0.84 -10.70
C THR A 105 6.77 -1.41 -9.32
N ALA A 106 6.82 -0.55 -8.30
CA ALA A 106 7.08 -0.95 -6.92
C ALA A 106 5.99 -1.86 -6.31
N LEU A 107 4.76 -1.86 -6.85
CA LEU A 107 3.73 -2.83 -6.45
C LEU A 107 4.10 -4.28 -6.81
N SER A 108 4.91 -4.48 -7.86
CA SER A 108 5.42 -5.79 -8.29
C SER A 108 6.77 -6.18 -7.66
N ASP A 109 7.32 -5.38 -6.75
CA ASP A 109 8.62 -5.70 -6.15
C ASP A 109 8.57 -7.04 -5.41
N PRO A 110 9.56 -7.94 -5.52
CA PRO A 110 9.54 -9.22 -4.81
C PRO A 110 9.53 -9.07 -3.27
N ASP A 111 10.01 -7.94 -2.73
CA ASP A 111 9.98 -7.64 -1.31
C ASP A 111 8.60 -7.15 -0.86
N SER A 112 7.93 -7.97 -0.04
CA SER A 112 6.62 -7.63 0.53
C SER A 112 6.66 -6.34 1.34
N SER A 113 7.74 -6.11 2.11
CA SER A 113 7.86 -4.93 2.98
C SER A 113 7.91 -3.62 2.19
N PHE A 114 8.51 -3.65 1.00
CA PHE A 114 8.54 -2.50 0.11
C PHE A 114 7.17 -2.27 -0.53
N SER A 115 6.53 -3.33 -1.05
CA SER A 115 5.17 -3.22 -1.60
C SER A 115 4.14 -2.76 -0.55
N ASP A 116 4.30 -3.16 0.72
CA ASP A 116 3.45 -2.73 1.82
C ASP A 116 3.62 -1.24 2.14
N LYS A 117 4.85 -0.70 2.08
CA LYS A 117 5.09 0.75 2.22
C LYS A 117 4.44 1.54 1.09
N VAL A 118 4.46 1.04 -0.15
CA VAL A 118 3.74 1.66 -1.27
C VAL A 118 2.23 1.60 -1.04
N LEU A 119 1.69 0.49 -0.55
CA LEU A 119 0.26 0.41 -0.22
C LEU A 119 -0.14 1.37 0.90
N LYS A 120 0.72 1.57 1.92
CA LYS A 120 0.53 2.60 2.95
C LYS A 120 0.49 4.01 2.34
N PHE A 121 1.37 4.29 1.37
CA PHE A 121 1.33 5.55 0.61
C PHE A 121 -0.03 5.74 -0.08
N TYR A 122 -0.49 4.76 -0.86
CA TYR A 122 -1.77 4.82 -1.55
C TYR A 122 -2.94 5.03 -0.58
N ALA A 123 -2.96 4.30 0.54
CA ALA A 123 -3.99 4.42 1.57
C ALA A 123 -4.02 5.81 2.23
N LYS A 124 -2.85 6.38 2.50
CA LYS A 124 -2.71 7.75 3.00
C LYS A 124 -3.26 8.74 1.99
N THR A 125 -2.88 8.62 0.72
CA THR A 125 -3.34 9.49 -0.36
C THR A 125 -4.86 9.41 -0.50
N PHE A 126 -5.43 8.21 -0.57
CA PHE A 126 -6.88 8.00 -0.65
C PHE A 126 -7.66 8.62 0.52
N SER A 127 -7.08 8.64 1.72
CA SER A 127 -7.73 9.18 2.92
C SER A 127 -7.67 10.70 3.03
N SER A 128 -6.68 11.35 2.42
CA SER A 128 -6.29 12.73 2.78
C SER A 128 -6.01 13.66 1.60
N SER A 129 -6.01 13.16 0.36
CA SER A 129 -5.64 13.93 -0.82
C SER A 129 -6.85 14.31 -1.68
N PRO A 130 -6.73 15.37 -2.50
CA PRO A 130 -7.78 15.78 -3.42
C PRO A 130 -8.12 14.74 -4.49
N LEU A 131 -9.29 14.90 -5.11
CA LEU A 131 -9.85 13.94 -6.08
C LEU A 131 -8.91 13.62 -7.24
N ASN A 132 -8.27 14.63 -7.83
CA ASN A 132 -7.39 14.43 -8.99
C ASN A 132 -6.25 13.45 -8.68
N MET A 133 -5.64 13.54 -7.49
CA MET A 133 -4.55 12.65 -7.08
C MET A 133 -5.04 11.26 -6.73
N THR A 134 -6.16 11.18 -6.00
CA THR A 134 -6.74 9.89 -5.63
C THR A 134 -7.22 9.12 -6.86
N ARG A 135 -7.83 9.79 -7.84
CA ARG A 135 -8.18 9.22 -9.15
C ARG A 135 -6.96 8.64 -9.88
N GLU A 136 -5.87 9.39 -9.94
CA GLU A 136 -4.66 8.91 -10.63
C GLU A 136 -4.00 7.71 -9.95
N LEU A 137 -3.95 7.67 -8.62
CA LEU A 137 -3.46 6.49 -7.92
C LEU A 137 -4.44 5.31 -7.99
N TYR A 138 -5.74 5.56 -7.92
CA TYR A 138 -6.77 4.54 -8.06
C TYR A 138 -6.68 3.85 -9.43
N THR A 139 -6.63 4.63 -10.50
CA THR A 139 -6.49 4.11 -11.86
C THR A 139 -5.15 3.40 -12.06
N SER A 140 -4.08 3.89 -11.42
CA SER A 140 -2.79 3.20 -11.40
C SER A 140 -2.85 1.83 -10.73
N LEU A 141 -3.55 1.72 -9.60
CA LEU A 141 -3.74 0.45 -8.88
C LEU A 141 -4.65 -0.51 -9.66
N ALA A 142 -5.71 0.01 -10.27
CA ALA A 142 -6.63 -0.78 -11.10
C ALA A 142 -5.90 -1.36 -12.32
N LYS A 143 -5.16 -0.53 -13.07
CA LYS A 143 -4.35 -0.96 -14.23
C LYS A 143 -3.27 -1.96 -13.85
N TYR A 144 -2.66 -1.78 -12.68
CA TYR A 144 -1.71 -2.75 -12.14
C TYR A 144 -2.38 -4.13 -11.94
N LEU A 145 -3.53 -4.15 -11.27
CA LEU A 145 -4.25 -5.39 -10.98
C LEU A 145 -4.76 -6.06 -12.25
N GLU A 146 -5.31 -5.28 -13.18
CA GLU A 146 -5.69 -5.75 -14.52
C GLU A 146 -4.50 -6.42 -15.23
N ALA A 147 -3.37 -5.74 -15.34
CA ALA A 147 -2.17 -6.30 -15.96
C ALA A 147 -1.68 -7.56 -15.23
N TYR A 148 -1.79 -7.61 -13.90
CA TYR A 148 -1.45 -8.79 -13.11
C TYR A 148 -2.33 -9.99 -13.48
N PHE A 149 -3.65 -9.78 -13.64
CA PHE A 149 -4.58 -10.85 -14.01
C PHE A 149 -4.48 -11.28 -15.48
N LEU A 150 -4.03 -10.40 -16.37
CA LEU A 150 -3.87 -10.69 -17.80
C LEU A 150 -2.51 -11.32 -18.15
N ALA A 151 -1.50 -11.18 -17.29
CA ALA A 151 -0.18 -11.73 -17.56
C ALA A 151 -0.17 -13.27 -17.45
N GLU A 152 0.23 -13.93 -18.54
CA GLU A 152 0.27 -15.40 -18.65
C GLU A 152 1.25 -16.05 -17.64
N ASP A 153 2.28 -15.31 -17.22
CA ASP A 153 3.31 -15.80 -16.29
C ASP A 153 2.85 -15.81 -14.82
N ASN A 154 1.75 -15.13 -14.48
CA ASN A 154 1.26 -15.07 -13.11
C ASN A 154 0.38 -16.29 -12.82
N TYR A 155 0.80 -17.11 -11.86
CA TYR A 155 -0.05 -18.18 -11.36
C TYR A 155 -1.23 -17.59 -10.56
N ILE A 156 -2.41 -17.57 -11.18
CA ILE A 156 -3.66 -17.22 -10.52
C ILE A 156 -4.49 -18.50 -10.40
N PRO A 157 -4.60 -19.09 -9.20
CA PRO A 157 -5.44 -20.26 -9.02
C PRO A 157 -6.89 -19.88 -9.33
N SER A 158 -7.57 -20.75 -10.09
CA SER A 158 -9.03 -20.62 -10.27
C SER A 158 -9.69 -20.59 -8.90
N VAL A 159 -10.65 -19.68 -8.70
CA VAL A 159 -11.42 -19.59 -7.43
C VAL A 159 -12.06 -20.94 -7.08
N SER A 160 -12.40 -21.76 -8.07
CA SER A 160 -12.94 -23.12 -7.88
C SER A 160 -11.97 -24.09 -7.22
N MET A 161 -10.66 -23.87 -7.34
CA MET A 161 -9.61 -24.67 -6.71
C MET A 161 -9.32 -24.24 -5.27
N GLY A 162 -9.97 -23.16 -4.83
CA GLY A 162 -9.71 -22.52 -3.55
C GLY A 162 -8.55 -21.53 -3.63
N ILE A 163 -8.56 -20.57 -2.71
CA ILE A 163 -7.50 -19.58 -2.56
C ILE A 163 -6.64 -20.01 -1.37
N ASP A 164 -5.37 -20.32 -1.61
CA ASP A 164 -4.42 -20.64 -0.54
C ASP A 164 -3.98 -19.35 0.18
N ILE A 165 -4.62 -19.09 1.33
CA ILE A 165 -4.31 -17.94 2.19
C ILE A 165 -2.98 -18.09 2.95
N SER A 166 -2.28 -19.22 2.79
CA SER A 166 -0.91 -19.41 3.31
C SER A 166 0.14 -18.96 2.29
N ASN A 167 -0.23 -18.83 1.01
CA ASN A 167 0.67 -18.42 -0.05
C ASN A 167 0.97 -16.91 0.03
N PRO A 168 2.24 -16.50 0.24
CA PRO A 168 2.61 -15.10 0.39
C PRO A 168 2.26 -14.24 -0.83
N ASP A 169 2.29 -14.78 -2.05
CA ASP A 169 1.96 -14.02 -3.26
C ASP A 169 0.46 -13.73 -3.35
N ILE A 170 -0.36 -14.72 -2.99
CA ILE A 170 -1.82 -14.56 -2.90
C ILE A 170 -2.19 -13.52 -1.85
N ILE A 171 -1.56 -13.58 -0.69
CA ILE A 171 -1.75 -12.60 0.38
C ILE A 171 -1.43 -11.18 -0.12
N ARG A 172 -0.31 -11.02 -0.81
CA ARG A 172 0.13 -9.72 -1.32
C ARG A 172 -0.83 -9.19 -2.38
N LEU A 173 -1.36 -10.05 -3.24
CA LEU A 173 -2.42 -9.72 -4.19
C LEU A 173 -3.70 -9.27 -3.47
N LEU A 174 -4.13 -10.01 -2.44
CA LEU A 174 -5.33 -9.70 -1.65
C LEU A 174 -5.23 -8.34 -0.94
N LYS A 175 -4.05 -7.95 -0.43
CA LYS A 175 -3.84 -6.61 0.15
C LYS A 175 -4.12 -5.49 -0.88
N LYS A 176 -3.62 -5.64 -2.11
CA LYS A 176 -3.82 -4.67 -3.21
C LYS A 176 -5.29 -4.60 -3.63
N MET A 177 -5.92 -5.76 -3.84
CA MET A 177 -7.35 -5.87 -4.17
C MET A 177 -8.23 -5.25 -3.08
N ARG A 178 -7.91 -5.51 -1.81
CA ARG A 178 -8.66 -4.95 -0.69
C ARG A 178 -8.55 -3.43 -0.64
N LEU A 179 -7.36 -2.85 -0.83
CA LEU A 179 -7.21 -1.40 -0.86
C LEU A 179 -8.05 -0.77 -1.99
N LEU A 180 -8.05 -1.37 -3.18
CA LEU A 180 -8.89 -0.93 -4.30
C LEU A 180 -10.39 -0.95 -3.92
N ASN A 181 -10.86 -2.07 -3.37
CA ASN A 181 -12.27 -2.26 -2.96
C ASN A 181 -12.69 -1.30 -1.84
N GLU A 182 -11.81 -1.06 -0.87
CA GLU A 182 -12.05 -0.12 0.24
C GLU A 182 -12.22 1.31 -0.29
N TYR A 183 -11.37 1.73 -1.24
CA TYR A 183 -11.53 3.02 -1.90
C TYR A 183 -12.84 3.11 -2.67
N GLN A 184 -13.20 2.11 -3.47
CA GLN A 184 -14.48 2.09 -4.19
C GLN A 184 -15.70 2.22 -3.26
N ARG A 185 -15.66 1.56 -2.09
CA ARG A 185 -16.72 1.69 -1.08
C ARG A 185 -16.80 3.11 -0.53
N GLU A 186 -15.67 3.71 -0.18
CA GLU A 186 -15.62 5.09 0.36
C GLU A 186 -15.97 6.14 -0.70
N VAL A 187 -15.62 5.92 -1.97
CA VAL A 187 -15.89 6.79 -3.12
C VAL A 187 -17.37 7.13 -3.26
N SER A 188 -18.24 6.13 -3.12
CA SER A 188 -19.69 6.31 -3.17
C SER A 188 -20.22 7.32 -2.15
N SER A 189 -19.52 7.51 -1.02
CA SER A 189 -19.90 8.52 -0.02
C SER A 189 -19.59 9.96 -0.47
N PHE A 190 -18.62 10.14 -1.38
CA PHE A 190 -18.29 11.45 -1.97
C PHE A 190 -19.24 11.84 -3.11
N TRP A 191 -19.89 10.85 -3.74
CA TRP A 191 -20.86 11.09 -4.83
C TRP A 191 -22.04 11.95 -4.40
N ILE A 192 -22.44 11.90 -3.13
CA ILE A 192 -23.56 12.71 -2.62
C ILE A 192 -23.21 14.21 -2.64
N ARG A 193 -21.91 14.58 -2.59
CA ARG A 193 -21.48 15.99 -2.53
C ARG A 193 -21.15 16.59 -3.91
N HIS A 194 -20.55 15.80 -4.82
CA HIS A 194 -20.19 16.25 -6.17
C HIS A 194 -20.39 15.12 -7.21
N PRO A 195 -21.64 14.72 -7.47
CA PRO A 195 -21.95 13.50 -8.23
C PRO A 195 -21.41 13.53 -9.65
N GLU A 196 -21.60 14.63 -10.38
CA GLU A 196 -21.25 14.71 -11.81
C GLU A 196 -19.74 14.64 -12.04
N LYS A 197 -18.97 15.52 -11.39
CA LYS A 197 -17.49 15.58 -11.55
C LYS A 197 -16.80 14.29 -11.07
N TYR A 198 -17.30 13.66 -10.01
CA TYR A 198 -16.69 12.46 -9.44
C TYR A 198 -17.02 11.21 -10.27
N MET A 199 -18.26 11.12 -10.77
CA MET A 199 -18.72 10.01 -11.59
C MET A 199 -18.05 10.02 -12.96
N GLU A 200 -18.05 11.16 -13.66
CA GLU A 200 -17.39 11.29 -14.98
C GLU A 200 -15.90 11.00 -14.87
N GLU A 201 -15.17 11.71 -14.00
CA GLU A 201 -13.72 11.58 -13.96
C GLU A 201 -13.23 10.18 -13.53
N ILE A 202 -13.88 9.52 -12.57
CA ILE A 202 -13.45 8.18 -12.13
C ILE A 202 -13.96 7.09 -13.07
N MET A 203 -15.24 7.11 -13.48
CA MET A 203 -15.78 6.07 -14.34
C MET A 203 -15.11 6.06 -15.70
N GLU A 204 -14.96 7.23 -16.35
CA GLU A 204 -14.26 7.33 -17.65
C GLU A 204 -12.81 6.85 -17.57
N SER A 205 -12.15 7.03 -16.43
CA SER A 205 -10.76 6.59 -16.25
C SER A 205 -10.61 5.08 -16.05
N THR A 206 -11.73 4.35 -15.89
CA THR A 206 -11.78 2.89 -15.67
C THR A 206 -12.59 2.11 -16.71
N LEU A 207 -13.22 2.82 -17.67
CA LEU A 207 -13.84 2.24 -18.86
C LEU A 207 -12.78 2.01 -19.95
#